data_AF-A0AAU7VLG2-F1
#
_entry.id   AF-A0AAU7VLG2-F1
#
_cell.length_a   1.000
_cell.length_b   1.000
_cell.length_c   1.000
_cell.angle_alpha   90.00
_cell.angle_beta   90.00
_cell.angle_gamma   90.00
#
_symmetry.space_group_name_H-M   'P 1'
#
loop_
_entity.id
_entity.type
_entity.pdbx_description
1 polymer ?
#
loop_
_entity_poly.entity_id
_entity_poly.type
_entity_poly.pdbx_seq_one_letter_code
_entity_poly.pdbx_strand_id
1 'polypeptide(L)'
;MLGIIYSILAGVFISVQSAFNANVSAKIGGAETTAIVHGVGFLASLILVFFLKGGDITKIGDVNKIYLLGGVLGVGIVFSAMKGVSLLGAAFSISILLVAQLLVAVAIDTFGLFGMEKIPLSFNKPVGLLIMIAGVLVFQSK
;
A
#
# COMPACT_ATOMS: atom_id res chain seq x y z
N MET A 1 0.70 -19.69 -6.97
CA MET A 1 -0.44 -19.81 -6.03
C MET A 1 -0.19 -19.08 -4.70
N LEU A 2 0.93 -19.29 -4.01
CA LEU A 2 1.19 -18.64 -2.71
C LEU A 2 1.16 -17.10 -2.76
N GLY A 3 1.66 -16.49 -3.83
CA GLY A 3 1.61 -15.04 -4.03
C GLY A 3 0.18 -14.47 -4.04
N ILE A 4 -0.78 -15.20 -4.60
CA ILE A 4 -2.20 -14.78 -4.61
C ILE A 4 -2.73 -14.70 -3.18
N ILE A 5 -2.39 -15.68 -2.35
CA ILE A 5 -2.81 -15.71 -0.93
C ILE A 5 -2.23 -14.51 -0.18
N TYR A 6 -0.94 -14.21 -0.36
CA TYR A 6 -0.32 -13.04 0.25
C TYR A 6 -0.93 -11.72 -0.22
N SER A 7 -1.25 -11.58 -1.51
CA SER A 7 -1.92 -10.39 -2.04
C SER A 7 -3.34 -10.23 -1.47
N ILE A 8 -4.10 -11.31 -1.32
CA ILE A 8 -5.43 -11.28 -0.70
C ILE A 8 -5.31 -10.85 0.77
N LEU A 9 -4.39 -11.45 1.53
CA LEU A 9 -4.16 -11.10 2.93
C LEU A 9 -3.74 -9.64 3.09
N ALA A 10 -2.85 -9.14 2.22
CA ALA A 10 -2.48 -7.73 2.20
C ALA A 10 -3.69 -6.81 1.95
N GLY A 11 -4.59 -7.20 1.04
CA GLY A 11 -5.85 -6.49 0.78
C GLY A 11 -6.80 -6.46 1.97
N VAL A 12 -6.88 -7.55 2.73
CA VAL A 12 -7.66 -7.59 3.98
C VAL A 12 -7.03 -6.67 5.02
N PHE A 13 -5.72 -6.77 5.24
CA PHE A 13 -5.02 -5.97 6.24
C PHE A 13 -5.09 -4.47 5.93
N ILE A 14 -4.87 -4.04 4.69
CA ILE A 14 -4.91 -2.61 4.33
C ILE A 14 -6.32 -2.03 4.53
N SER A 15 -7.36 -2.81 4.26
CA SER A 15 -8.76 -2.40 4.44
C SER A 15 -9.11 -2.20 5.91
N VAL A 16 -8.78 -3.19 6.75
CA VAL A 16 -9.01 -3.13 8.21
C VAL A 16 -8.17 -2.03 8.85
N GLN A 17 -6.89 -1.94 8.50
CA GLN A 17 -5.98 -0.92 9.01
C GLN A 17 -6.49 0.49 8.68
N SER A 18 -6.93 0.74 7.44
CA SER A 18 -7.42 2.07 7.05
C SER A 18 -8.66 2.47 7.85
N ALA A 19 -9.58 1.53 8.09
CA ALA A 19 -10.76 1.75 8.94
C ALA A 19 -10.39 2.00 10.41
N PHE A 20 -9.48 1.21 10.99
CA PHE A 20 -9.02 1.41 12.37
C PHE A 20 -8.32 2.76 12.53
N ASN A 21 -7.43 3.11 11.61
CA ASN A 21 -6.71 4.37 11.63
C ASN A 21 -7.67 5.57 11.51
N ALA A 22 -8.71 5.48 10.66
CA ALA A 22 -9.72 6.52 10.55
C ALA A 22 -10.45 6.75 11.89
N ASN A 23 -10.76 5.66 12.62
CA ASN A 23 -11.39 5.73 13.94
C ASN A 23 -10.46 6.31 15.01
N VAL A 24 -9.18 5.92 15.03
CA VAL A 24 -8.20 6.46 15.97
C VAL A 24 -7.96 7.94 15.68
N SER A 25 -7.81 8.31 14.40
CA SER A 25 -7.58 9.71 13.99
C SER A 25 -8.74 10.63 14.29
N ALA A 26 -9.97 10.13 14.34
CA ALA A 26 -11.11 10.92 14.78
C ALA A 26 -11.00 11.35 16.25
N LYS A 27 -10.23 10.62 17.07
CA LYS A 27 -10.07 10.89 18.51
C LYS A 27 -8.80 11.68 18.85
N ILE A 28 -7.68 11.36 18.20
CA ILE A 28 -6.36 11.89 18.62
C ILE A 28 -5.63 12.68 17.53
N GLY A 29 -6.20 12.81 16.33
CA GLY A 29 -5.54 13.49 15.22
C GLY A 29 -4.77 12.52 14.29
N GLY A 30 -4.53 12.99 13.07
CA GLY A 30 -4.00 12.14 11.99
C GLY A 30 -2.50 11.90 12.08
N ALA A 31 -1.74 12.89 12.53
CA ALA A 31 -0.29 12.77 12.67
C ALA A 31 0.06 11.83 13.83
N GLU A 32 -0.63 12.00 14.95
CA GLU A 32 -0.54 11.20 16.18
C GLU A 32 -0.90 9.74 15.89
N THR A 33 -2.00 9.51 15.18
CA THR A 33 -2.42 8.16 14.76
C THR A 33 -1.35 7.51 13.89
N THR A 34 -0.81 8.24 12.91
CA THR A 34 0.20 7.71 12.00
C THR A 34 1.48 7.32 12.74
N ALA A 35 1.93 8.16 13.68
CA ALA A 35 3.10 7.89 14.51
C ALA A 35 2.90 6.65 15.42
N ILE A 36 1.75 6.57 16.12
CA ILE A 36 1.46 5.44 17.01
C ILE A 36 1.36 4.13 16.23
N VAL A 37 0.62 4.11 15.12
CA VAL A 37 0.42 2.89 14.32
C VAL A 37 1.73 2.42 13.69
N HIS A 38 2.60 3.33 13.23
CA HIS A 38 3.95 2.96 12.79
C HIS A 38 4.81 2.42 13.93
N GLY A 39 4.72 3.00 15.13
CA GLY A 39 5.41 2.48 16.31
C GLY A 39 4.98 1.06 16.68
N VAL A 40 3.66 0.79 16.71
CA VAL A 40 3.10 -0.54 16.95
C VAL A 40 3.52 -1.51 15.84
N GLY A 41 3.45 -1.08 14.57
CA GLY A 41 3.87 -1.88 13.42
C GLY A 41 5.36 -2.22 13.45
N PHE A 42 6.22 -1.29 13.89
CA PHE A 42 7.65 -1.54 14.09
C PHE A 42 7.91 -2.58 15.17
N LEU A 43 7.24 -2.48 16.32
CA LEU A 43 7.37 -3.51 17.36
C LEU A 43 6.92 -4.90 16.86
N ALA A 44 5.80 -4.94 16.13
CA ALA A 44 5.32 -6.18 15.52
C ALA A 44 6.30 -6.74 14.47
N SER A 45 6.95 -5.88 13.68
CA SER A 45 7.93 -6.33 12.69
C SER A 45 9.21 -6.88 13.34
N LEU A 46 9.65 -6.32 14.47
CA LEU A 46 10.75 -6.90 15.26
C LEU A 46 10.40 -8.31 15.75
N ILE A 47 9.18 -8.52 16.22
CA ILE A 47 8.69 -9.86 16.60
C ILE A 47 8.74 -10.81 15.39
N LEU A 48 8.28 -10.36 14.22
CA LEU A 48 8.35 -11.17 13.00
C LEU A 48 9.77 -11.57 12.62
N VAL A 49 10.77 -10.70 12.81
CA VAL A 49 12.18 -11.03 12.55
C VAL A 49 12.67 -12.21 13.42
N PHE A 50 12.18 -12.34 14.66
CA PHE A 50 12.56 -13.46 15.52
C PHE A 50 11.94 -14.81 15.08
N PHE A 51 10.73 -14.78 14.52
CA PHE A 51 10.01 -16.00 14.11
C PHE A 51 10.29 -16.40 12.66
N LEU A 52 10.42 -15.43 11.76
CA LEU A 52 10.66 -15.66 10.33
C LEU A 52 12.17 -15.67 10.07
N LYS A 53 12.73 -16.88 9.98
CA LYS A 53 14.15 -17.08 9.61
C LYS A 53 14.32 -16.96 8.09
N GLY A 54 15.41 -16.34 7.65
CA GLY A 54 15.76 -16.23 6.22
C GLY A 54 16.36 -14.90 5.77
N GLY A 55 16.32 -13.87 6.63
CA GLY A 55 16.98 -12.58 6.38
C GLY A 55 18.41 -12.52 6.94
N ASP A 56 19.22 -11.61 6.41
CA ASP A 56 20.56 -11.29 6.91
C ASP A 56 20.70 -9.76 7.06
N ILE A 57 20.60 -9.29 8.31
CA ILE A 57 20.63 -7.85 8.62
C ILE A 57 22.01 -7.23 8.38
N THR A 58 23.08 -8.03 8.34
CA THR A 58 24.45 -7.52 8.16
C THR A 58 24.67 -6.91 6.78
N LYS A 59 23.88 -7.35 5.79
CA LYS A 59 23.89 -6.85 4.40
C LYS A 59 23.17 -5.53 4.20
N ILE A 60 22.67 -4.88 5.26
CA ILE A 60 21.99 -3.59 5.14
C ILE A 60 22.88 -2.51 4.50
N GLY A 61 24.20 -2.62 4.63
CA GLY A 61 25.16 -1.73 4.00
C GLY A 61 25.21 -1.82 2.47
N ASP A 62 24.82 -2.97 1.90
CA ASP A 62 24.83 -3.22 0.44
C ASP A 62 23.56 -2.69 -0.23
N VAL A 63 22.53 -2.36 0.56
CA VAL A 63 21.24 -1.89 0.04
C VAL A 63 21.36 -0.42 -0.40
N ASN A 64 20.74 -0.08 -1.54
CA ASN A 64 20.60 1.32 -1.94
C ASN A 64 19.83 2.09 -0.85
N LYS A 65 20.51 3.07 -0.23
CA LYS A 65 19.97 3.84 0.91
C LYS A 65 18.66 4.55 0.60
N ILE A 66 18.38 4.86 -0.67
CA ILE A 66 17.10 5.46 -1.08
C ILE A 66 15.93 4.51 -0.80
N TYR A 67 16.12 3.19 -0.93
CA TYR A 67 15.06 2.21 -0.68
C TYR A 67 14.74 2.08 0.82
N LEU A 68 15.66 2.45 1.71
CA LEU A 68 15.40 2.52 3.15
C LEU A 68 14.40 3.63 3.50
N LEU A 69 14.21 4.62 2.62
CA LEU A 69 13.16 5.64 2.75
C LEU A 69 11.76 5.09 2.48
N GLY A 70 11.61 3.80 2.14
CA GLY A 70 10.31 3.13 2.04
C GLY A 70 9.45 3.29 3.30
N GLY A 71 10.07 3.36 4.48
CA GLY A 71 9.35 3.66 5.73
C GLY A 71 8.68 5.05 5.73
N VAL A 72 9.31 6.06 5.11
CA VAL A 72 8.74 7.41 4.96
C VAL A 72 7.53 7.38 4.01
N LEU A 73 7.61 6.59 2.93
CA LEU A 73 6.46 6.36 2.05
C LEU A 73 5.31 5.69 2.82
N GLY A 74 5.61 4.77 3.75
CA GLY A 74 4.64 4.16 4.65
C GLY A 74 3.83 5.17 5.47
N VAL A 75 4.50 6.21 6.00
CA VAL A 75 3.85 7.32 6.72
C VAL A 75 2.85 8.03 5.80
N GLY A 76 3.27 8.36 4.57
CA GLY A 76 2.42 8.98 3.56
C GLY A 76 1.22 8.12 3.17
N ILE A 77 1.43 6.81 2.99
CA ILE A 77 0.37 5.84 2.68
C ILE A 77 -0.67 5.81 3.80
N VAL A 78 -0.25 5.61 5.05
CA VAL A 78 -1.17 5.50 6.19
C VAL A 78 -1.95 6.79 6.38
N PHE A 79 -1.27 7.94 6.38
CA PHE A 79 -1.93 9.23 6.58
C PHE A 79 -2.95 9.51 5.47
N SER A 80 -2.58 9.31 4.21
CA SER A 80 -3.45 9.58 3.06
C SER A 80 -4.62 8.61 2.98
N ALA A 81 -4.38 7.31 3.19
CA ALA A 81 -5.42 6.30 3.17
C ALA A 81 -6.44 6.51 4.30
N MET A 82 -5.97 6.77 5.52
CA MET A 82 -6.81 7.10 6.65
C MET A 82 -7.67 8.34 6.38
N LYS A 83 -7.07 9.44 5.89
CA LYS A 83 -7.82 10.65 5.54
C LYS A 83 -8.82 10.39 4.41
N GLY A 84 -8.43 9.63 3.40
CA GLY A 84 -9.32 9.19 2.32
C GLY A 84 -10.54 8.46 2.87
N VAL A 85 -10.34 7.49 3.75
CA VAL A 85 -11.43 6.74 4.39
C VAL A 85 -12.33 7.64 5.25
N SER A 86 -11.75 8.56 6.02
CA SER A 86 -12.51 9.52 6.83
C SER A 86 -13.37 10.48 6.00
N LEU A 87 -12.93 10.85 4.79
CA LEU A 87 -13.61 11.85 3.94
C LEU A 87 -14.58 11.22 2.92
N LEU A 88 -14.24 10.05 2.39
CA LEU A 88 -14.92 9.41 1.26
C LEU A 88 -15.65 8.12 1.64
N GLY A 89 -15.44 7.64 2.87
CA GLY A 89 -15.81 6.28 3.28
C GLY A 89 -14.82 5.24 2.76
N ALA A 90 -14.83 4.07 3.40
CA ALA A 90 -13.83 3.03 3.16
C ALA A 90 -13.84 2.51 1.71
N ALA A 91 -15.01 2.12 1.21
CA ALA A 91 -15.11 1.45 -0.09
C ALA A 91 -14.68 2.37 -1.25
N PHE A 92 -15.13 3.63 -1.27
CA PHE A 92 -14.74 4.55 -2.34
C PHE A 92 -13.26 4.95 -2.27
N SER A 93 -12.73 5.20 -1.06
CA SER A 93 -11.30 5.49 -0.89
C SER A 93 -10.40 4.34 -1.33
N ILE A 94 -10.76 3.09 -0.99
CA ILE A 94 -9.98 1.90 -1.38
C ILE A 94 -10.03 1.69 -2.89
N SER A 95 -11.18 1.91 -3.52
CA SER A 95 -11.32 1.82 -4.98
C SER A 95 -10.39 2.79 -5.71
N ILE A 96 -10.31 4.05 -5.27
CA ILE A 96 -9.37 5.03 -5.84
C ILE A 96 -7.91 4.59 -5.61
N LEU A 97 -7.58 4.14 -4.40
CA LEU A 97 -6.25 3.62 -4.06
C LEU A 97 -5.82 2.49 -5.00
N LEU A 98 -6.69 1.51 -5.25
CA LEU A 98 -6.39 0.38 -6.12
C LEU A 98 -6.09 0.83 -7.57
N VAL A 99 -6.89 1.75 -8.11
CA VAL A 99 -6.65 2.30 -9.45
C VAL A 99 -5.32 3.04 -9.51
N ALA A 100 -5.03 3.90 -8.53
CA ALA A 100 -3.78 4.67 -8.48
C ALA A 100 -2.57 3.74 -8.32
N GLN A 101 -2.65 2.72 -7.47
CA GLN A 101 -1.60 1.72 -7.26
C GLN A 101 -1.30 0.96 -8.55
N LEU A 102 -2.34 0.54 -9.29
CA LEU A 102 -2.15 -0.18 -10.56
C LEU A 102 -1.57 0.73 -11.66
N LEU A 103 -2.02 1.99 -11.75
CA LEU A 103 -1.43 2.98 -12.65
C LEU A 103 0.08 3.12 -12.43
N VAL A 104 0.48 3.32 -11.17
CA VAL A 104 1.89 3.48 -10.80
C VAL A 104 2.66 2.17 -11.01
N ALA A 105 2.08 1.01 -10.68
CA ALA A 105 2.71 -0.29 -10.91
C ALA A 105 2.97 -0.54 -12.40
N VAL A 106 2.00 -0.24 -13.27
CA VAL A 106 2.18 -0.35 -14.73
C VAL A 106 3.27 0.60 -15.22
N ALA A 107 3.36 1.82 -14.68
CA ALA A 107 4.45 2.73 -15.01
C ALA A 107 5.81 2.18 -14.57
N ILE A 108 5.93 1.67 -13.34
CA ILE A 108 7.16 1.05 -12.82
C ILE A 108 7.61 -0.09 -13.73
N ASP A 109 6.70 -1.01 -14.07
CA ASP A 109 6.95 -2.14 -14.98
C ASP A 109 7.38 -1.67 -16.38
N THR A 110 6.66 -0.71 -16.94
CA THR A 110 6.85 -0.29 -18.35
C THR A 110 8.17 0.45 -18.54
N PHE A 111 8.59 1.22 -17.53
CA PHE A 111 9.83 1.97 -17.57
C PHE A 111 11.02 1.25 -16.92
N GLY A 112 10.80 0.09 -16.28
CA GLY A 112 11.84 -0.65 -15.56
C GLY A 112 12.41 0.15 -14.38
N LEU A 113 11.55 0.90 -13.68
CA LEU A 113 11.99 1.76 -12.57
C LEU A 113 12.44 0.91 -11.38
N PHE A 114 13.36 1.46 -10.58
CA PHE A 114 13.86 0.84 -9.34
C PHE A 114 14.55 -0.52 -9.53
N GLY A 115 15.14 -0.76 -10.71
CA GLY A 115 15.81 -2.02 -11.03
C GLY A 115 14.87 -3.17 -11.36
N MET A 116 13.58 -2.88 -11.57
CA MET A 116 12.60 -3.85 -12.03
C MET A 116 12.81 -4.20 -13.49
N GLU A 117 12.49 -5.44 -13.87
CA GLU A 117 12.53 -5.88 -15.27
C GLU A 117 11.51 -5.09 -16.10
N LYS A 118 11.95 -4.59 -17.25
CA LYS A 118 11.10 -3.79 -18.13
C LYS A 118 10.10 -4.69 -18.84
N ILE A 119 8.82 -4.55 -18.50
CA ILE A 119 7.74 -5.31 -19.12
C ILE A 119 7.05 -4.43 -20.17
N PRO A 120 7.04 -4.82 -21.46
CA PRO A 120 6.40 -4.02 -22.50
C PRO A 120 4.90 -3.84 -22.23
N LEU A 121 4.41 -2.63 -22.52
CA LEU A 121 3.01 -2.29 -22.35
C LEU A 121 2.15 -3.03 -23.39
N SER A 122 1.52 -4.14 -22.98
CA SER A 122 0.52 -4.83 -23.81
C SER A 122 -0.78 -4.02 -23.87
N PHE A 123 -1.53 -4.12 -24.97
CA PHE A 123 -2.83 -3.47 -25.14
C PHE A 123 -3.87 -3.84 -24.05
N ASN A 124 -3.72 -5.02 -23.44
CA ASN A 124 -4.62 -5.50 -22.38
C ASN A 124 -4.49 -4.69 -21.08
N LYS A 125 -3.30 -4.16 -20.74
CA LYS A 125 -3.06 -3.43 -19.48
C LYS A 125 -3.86 -2.10 -19.43
N PRO A 126 -3.80 -1.22 -20.45
CA PRO A 126 -4.63 -0.02 -20.50
C PRO A 126 -6.13 -0.31 -20.51
N VAL A 127 -6.57 -1.32 -21.28
CA VAL A 127 -8.00 -1.70 -21.35
C VAL A 127 -8.50 -2.17 -19.99
N GLY A 128 -7.75 -3.05 -19.31
CA GLY A 128 -8.10 -3.51 -17.97
C GLY A 128 -8.19 -2.36 -16.97
N LEU A 129 -7.25 -1.41 -17.03
CA LEU A 129 -7.28 -0.23 -16.17
C LEU A 129 -8.51 0.65 -16.44
N LEU A 130 -8.88 0.88 -17.71
CA LEU A 130 -10.08 1.62 -18.07
C LEU A 130 -11.35 0.94 -17.52
N ILE A 131 -11.43 -0.38 -17.62
CA ILE A 131 -12.54 -1.17 -17.05
C ILE A 131 -12.60 -0.99 -15.53
N MET A 132 -11.45 -1.02 -14.84
CA MET A 132 -11.41 -0.80 -13.39
C MET A 132 -11.88 0.61 -13.03
N ILE A 133 -11.41 1.64 -13.73
CA ILE A 133 -11.86 3.03 -13.53
C ILE A 133 -13.38 3.14 -13.72
N ALA A 134 -13.90 2.58 -14.82
CA ALA A 134 -15.33 2.55 -15.09
C ALA A 134 -16.11 1.83 -13.96
N GLY A 135 -15.59 0.70 -13.48
CA GLY A 135 -16.15 -0.03 -12.34
C GLY A 135 -16.19 0.80 -11.06
N VAL A 136 -15.14 1.57 -10.76
CA VAL A 136 -15.13 2.50 -9.61
C VAL A 136 -16.16 3.62 -9.77
N LEU A 137 -16.30 4.19 -10.96
CA LEU A 137 -17.29 5.23 -11.23
C LEU A 137 -18.73 4.70 -11.04
N VAL A 138 -19.01 3.50 -11.56
CA VAL A 138 -20.31 2.83 -11.36
C VAL A 138 -20.55 2.50 -9.89
N PHE A 139 -19.52 2.06 -9.17
CA PHE A 139 -19.61 1.77 -7.74
C PHE A 139 -19.86 3.03 -6.90
N GLN A 140 -19.31 4.18 -7.33
CA GLN A 140 -19.54 5.47 -6.67
C GLN A 140 -20.94 6.04 -6.96
N SER A 141 -21.45 5.85 -8.18
CA SER A 141 -22.77 6.35 -8.56
C SER A 141 -23.85 5.64 -7.75
N LYS A 142 -24.23 6.26 -6.64
CA LYS A 142 -25.53 6.11 -5.99
C LYS A 142 -26.58 6.91 -6.77
#